data_AF-A0A8B8ZJP8-F1
#
_entry.id   AF-A0A8B8ZJP8-F1
#
_cell.length_a   1.000
_cell.length_b   1.000
_cell.length_c   1.000
_cell.angle_alpha   90.00
_cell.angle_beta   90.00
_cell.angle_gamma   90.00
#
_symmetry.space_group_name_H-M   'P 1'
#
loop_
_entity.id
_entity.type
_entity.pdbx_description
1 polymer ?
#
loop_
_entity_poly.entity_id
_entity_poly.type
_entity_poly.pdbx_seq_one_letter_code
_entity_poly.pdbx_strand_id
1 'polypeptide(L)'
;MLRFGWDGRRVQNLSNKILLNAVKEFSPLKLRIGGSLQDKVIYGVDPQQPCTPFVKKKSEMFGFSQGCLPMHRWDELNGFFKKAGAVIIFGLNALNGRVHLPGGSLGGPWNSTNAASFIHYTVNKGYTIHGWELGE
;
A
#
# COMPACT_ATOMS: atom_id res chain seq x y z
N MET A 1 16.71 -0.25 3.57
CA MET A 1 15.27 -0.36 3.27
C MET A 1 14.93 0.68 2.22
N LEU A 2 14.67 0.27 0.98
CA LEU A 2 14.16 1.18 -0.05
C LEU A 2 12.68 1.46 0.25
N ARG A 3 12.29 2.73 0.19
CA ARG A 3 10.91 3.18 0.44
C ARG A 3 10.22 3.46 -0.89
N PHE A 4 9.08 2.83 -1.11
CA PHE A 4 8.21 3.11 -2.24
C PHE A 4 6.95 3.82 -1.74
N GLY A 5 6.69 5.00 -2.30
CA GLY A 5 5.52 5.82 -2.00
C GLY A 5 4.44 5.70 -3.07
N TRP A 6 3.20 5.97 -2.66
CA TRP A 6 2.02 6.00 -3.53
C TRP A 6 1.94 7.25 -4.42
N ASP A 7 2.89 8.18 -4.31
CA ASP A 7 2.90 9.50 -4.96
C ASP A 7 3.32 9.48 -6.43
N GLY A 8 2.77 8.55 -7.22
CA GLY A 8 2.62 8.71 -8.67
C GLY A 8 3.88 8.92 -9.53
N ARG A 9 5.11 8.85 -9.01
CA ARG A 9 6.31 9.12 -9.84
C ARG A 9 7.41 8.05 -9.84
N ARG A 10 7.36 7.01 -9.01
CA ARG A 10 8.47 6.03 -8.97
C ARG A 10 8.10 4.54 -9.02
N VAL A 11 6.84 4.15 -8.89
CA VAL A 11 6.41 2.72 -8.97
C VAL A 11 5.28 2.52 -9.97
N GLN A 12 5.42 3.06 -11.18
CA GLN A 12 4.44 2.79 -12.23
C GLN A 12 4.89 1.62 -13.12
N ASN A 13 6.17 1.57 -13.51
CA ASN A 13 6.64 0.57 -14.45
C ASN A 13 7.36 -0.61 -13.76
N LEU A 14 6.60 -1.62 -13.35
CA LEU A 14 7.12 -2.88 -12.79
C LEU A 14 7.84 -3.75 -13.84
N SER A 15 7.71 -3.41 -15.13
CA SER A 15 8.42 -4.05 -16.24
C SER A 15 9.78 -3.42 -16.53
N ASN A 16 10.20 -2.40 -15.77
CA ASN A 16 11.49 -1.74 -15.96
C ASN A 16 12.64 -2.68 -15.57
N LYS A 17 13.48 -3.04 -16.56
CA LYS A 17 14.64 -3.92 -16.38
C LYS A 17 15.70 -3.33 -15.45
N ILE A 18 15.92 -2.01 -15.48
CA ILE A 18 16.89 -1.33 -14.61
C ILE A 18 16.44 -1.46 -13.15
N LEU A 19 15.16 -1.21 -12.87
CA LEU A 19 14.61 -1.36 -11.52
C LEU A 19 14.70 -2.82 -11.03
N LEU A 20 14.32 -3.78 -11.88
CA LEU A 20 14.40 -5.20 -11.54
C LEU A 20 15.85 -5.62 -11.22
N ASN A 21 16.80 -5.24 -12.07
CA ASN A 21 18.20 -5.59 -11.87
C ASN A 21 18.75 -4.92 -10.62
N ALA A 22 18.45 -3.63 -10.40
CA ALA A 22 18.87 -2.93 -9.19
C ALA A 22 18.39 -3.65 -7.92
N VAL A 23 17.12 -4.09 -7.84
CA VAL A 23 16.62 -4.81 -6.67
C VAL A 23 17.31 -6.18 -6.52
N LYS A 24 17.57 -6.89 -7.63
CA LYS A 24 18.27 -8.19 -7.62
C LYS A 24 19.71 -8.09 -7.10
N GLU A 25 20.46 -7.06 -7.50
CA GLU A 25 21.85 -6.87 -7.06
C GLU A 25 21.97 -6.69 -5.53
N PHE A 26 20.93 -6.19 -4.87
CA PHE A 26 20.90 -6.02 -3.41
C PHE A 26 20.19 -7.18 -2.68
N SER A 27 19.99 -8.33 -3.33
CA SER A 27 19.23 -9.45 -2.75
C SER A 27 19.95 -10.12 -1.56
N PRO A 28 19.24 -10.43 -0.45
CA PRO A 28 17.83 -10.14 -0.21
C PRO A 28 17.62 -8.68 0.24
N LEU A 29 16.93 -7.89 -0.59
CA LEU A 29 16.62 -6.50 -0.29
C LEU A 29 15.25 -6.40 0.41
N LYS A 30 15.22 -5.79 1.59
CA LYS A 30 13.97 -5.41 2.27
C LYS A 30 13.37 -4.15 1.65
N LEU A 31 12.21 -4.28 1.02
CA LEU A 31 11.42 -3.20 0.44
C LEU A 31 10.26 -2.85 1.36
N ARG A 32 10.14 -1.56 1.72
CA ARG A 32 8.96 -1.03 2.40
C ARG A 32 8.02 -0.39 1.40
N ILE A 33 6.77 -0.85 1.39
CA ILE A 33 5.67 -0.19 0.67
C ILE A 33 4.81 0.55 1.69
N GLY A 34 4.76 1.88 1.59
CA GLY A 34 4.04 2.71 2.56
C GLY A 34 4.23 4.20 2.31
N GLY A 35 4.45 4.96 3.37
CA GLY A 35 4.60 6.43 3.36
C GLY A 35 3.27 7.12 3.64
N SER A 36 3.22 8.45 3.61
CA SER A 36 2.06 9.21 4.14
C SER A 36 0.71 8.83 3.50
N LEU A 37 0.71 8.42 2.24
CA LEU A 37 -0.51 7.98 1.54
C LEU A 37 -1.00 6.56 1.93
N GLN A 38 -0.22 5.78 2.68
CA GLN A 38 -0.67 4.48 3.19
C GLN A 38 -1.92 4.61 4.06
N ASP A 39 -2.03 5.73 4.79
CA ASP A 39 -3.15 6.02 5.68
C ASP A 39 -4.36 6.62 4.95
N LYS A 40 -4.29 6.67 3.63
CA LYS A 40 -5.38 7.10 2.75
C LYS A 40 -5.73 6.06 1.68
N VAL A 41 -5.17 4.85 1.76
CA VAL A 41 -5.45 3.77 0.81
C VAL A 41 -6.58 2.87 1.31
N ILE A 42 -7.51 2.50 0.43
CA ILE A 42 -8.45 1.40 0.62
C ILE A 42 -8.02 0.24 -0.28
N TYR A 43 -8.12 -0.98 0.22
CA TYR A 43 -7.81 -2.17 -0.56
C TYR A 43 -9.07 -2.65 -1.29
N GLY A 44 -9.03 -2.64 -2.62
CA GLY A 44 -10.16 -2.99 -3.50
C GLY A 44 -10.44 -4.48 -3.60
N VAL A 45 -10.58 -5.16 -2.45
CA VAL A 45 -10.91 -6.59 -2.36
C VAL A 45 -12.40 -6.82 -2.64
N ASP A 46 -13.26 -5.88 -2.23
CA ASP A 46 -14.69 -5.91 -2.51
C ASP A 46 -14.96 -5.35 -3.91
N PRO A 47 -15.44 -6.18 -4.86
CA PRO A 47 -15.70 -5.74 -6.24
C PRO A 47 -16.89 -4.77 -6.34
N GLN A 48 -17.72 -4.66 -5.30
CA GLN A 48 -18.87 -3.75 -5.30
C GLN A 48 -18.47 -2.30 -5.01
N GLN A 49 -17.28 -2.06 -4.45
CA GLN A 49 -16.80 -0.73 -4.13
C GLN A 49 -15.97 -0.15 -5.28
N PRO A 50 -16.26 1.10 -5.74
CA PRO A 50 -15.45 1.76 -6.74
C PRO A 50 -14.00 1.91 -6.27
N CYS A 51 -13.04 1.43 -7.06
CA CYS A 51 -11.63 1.53 -6.76
C CYS A 51 -10.98 2.67 -7.56
N THR A 52 -10.94 3.87 -6.97
CA THR A 52 -10.41 5.08 -7.63
C THR A 52 -8.97 5.37 -7.20
N PRO A 53 -8.11 5.85 -8.12
CA PRO A 53 -6.73 6.20 -7.77
C PRO A 53 -6.68 7.47 -6.91
N PHE A 54 -5.54 7.70 -6.25
CA PHE A 54 -5.26 8.97 -5.58
C PHE A 54 -5.32 10.15 -6.55
N VAL A 55 -6.07 11.19 -6.19
CA VAL A 55 -6.17 12.44 -6.94
C VAL A 55 -5.60 13.57 -6.09
N LYS A 56 -4.79 14.46 -6.68
CA LYS A 56 -4.30 15.65 -5.96
C LYS A 56 -5.47 16.52 -5.51
N LYS A 57 -5.53 16.81 -4.22
CA LYS A 57 -6.54 17.65 -3.61
C LYS A 57 -5.94 18.39 -2.42
N LYS A 58 -5.51 19.63 -2.66
CA LYS A 58 -4.72 20.43 -1.70
C LYS A 58 -5.41 20.66 -0.36
N SER A 59 -6.75 20.63 -0.32
CA SER A 59 -7.54 20.81 0.89
C SER A 59 -7.61 19.57 1.78
N GLU A 60 -7.14 18.41 1.31
CA GLU A 60 -7.16 17.18 2.08
C GLU A 60 -5.81 16.86 2.73
N MET A 61 -5.85 16.04 3.79
CA MET A 61 -4.66 15.49 4.43
C MET A 61 -3.70 14.88 3.40
N PHE A 62 -2.42 15.21 3.52
CA PHE A 62 -1.33 14.87 2.59
C PHE A 62 -1.46 15.43 1.16
N GLY A 63 -2.48 16.25 0.87
CA GLY A 63 -2.68 16.89 -0.43
C GLY A 63 -3.25 15.98 -1.52
N PHE A 64 -3.82 14.83 -1.14
CA PHE A 64 -4.46 13.87 -2.05
C PHE A 64 -5.82 13.43 -1.51
N SER A 65 -6.70 12.92 -2.38
CA SER A 65 -7.92 12.22 -2.00
C SER A 65 -7.61 10.92 -1.24
N GLN A 66 -8.64 10.25 -0.71
CA GLN A 66 -8.56 8.80 -0.53
C GLN A 66 -8.27 8.13 -1.89
N GLY A 67 -7.45 7.10 -1.89
CA GLY A 67 -7.16 6.28 -3.07
C GLY A 67 -7.43 4.81 -2.79
N CYS A 68 -7.41 4.01 -3.84
CA CYS A 68 -7.63 2.58 -3.78
C CYS A 68 -6.49 1.81 -4.43
N LEU A 69 -6.03 0.73 -3.78
CA LEU A 69 -5.16 -0.27 -4.37
C LEU A 69 -6.03 -1.36 -5.00
N PRO A 70 -6.14 -1.43 -6.34
CA PRO A 70 -6.87 -2.51 -6.98
C PRO A 70 -6.07 -3.82 -6.87
N MET A 71 -6.76 -4.95 -6.67
CA MET A 71 -6.09 -6.23 -6.41
C MET A 71 -5.23 -6.73 -7.57
N HIS A 72 -5.57 -6.43 -8.82
CA HIS A 72 -4.69 -6.75 -9.96
C HIS A 72 -3.33 -6.05 -9.84
N ARG A 73 -3.30 -4.80 -9.32
CA ARG A 73 -2.04 -4.07 -9.12
C ARG A 73 -1.22 -4.67 -7.98
N TRP A 74 -1.90 -5.16 -6.95
CA TRP A 74 -1.25 -5.92 -5.87
C TRP A 74 -0.64 -7.23 -6.39
N ASP A 75 -1.33 -7.94 -7.27
CA ASP A 75 -0.83 -9.15 -7.93
C ASP A 75 0.44 -8.85 -8.76
N GLU A 76 0.43 -7.77 -9.54
CA GLU A 76 1.60 -7.32 -10.31
C GLU A 76 2.81 -7.00 -9.42
N LEU A 77 2.57 -6.29 -8.31
CA LEU A 77 3.62 -5.96 -7.32
C LEU A 77 4.24 -7.24 -6.76
N ASN A 78 3.42 -8.21 -6.34
CA ASN A 78 3.92 -9.49 -5.83
C ASN A 78 4.66 -10.30 -6.89
N GLY A 79 4.22 -10.26 -8.15
CA GLY A 79 4.95 -10.82 -9.28
C GLY A 79 6.35 -10.22 -9.43
N PHE A 80 6.46 -8.89 -9.35
CA PHE A 80 7.73 -8.19 -9.36
C PHE A 80 8.62 -8.57 -8.16
N PHE A 81 8.07 -8.57 -6.94
CA PHE A 81 8.81 -8.91 -5.72
C PHE A 81 9.41 -10.31 -5.78
N LYS A 82 8.60 -11.29 -6.21
CA LYS A 82 9.04 -12.66 -6.42
C LYS A 82 10.15 -12.74 -7.47
N LYS A 83 9.98 -12.07 -8.60
CA LYS A 83 10.99 -12.04 -9.68
C LYS A 83 12.29 -11.39 -9.24
N ALA A 84 12.23 -10.41 -8.34
CA ALA A 84 13.36 -9.66 -7.84
C ALA A 84 14.07 -10.32 -6.65
N GLY A 85 13.45 -11.31 -5.99
CA GLY A 85 13.95 -11.88 -4.73
C GLY A 85 13.83 -10.90 -3.55
N ALA A 86 12.86 -9.99 -3.60
CA ALA A 86 12.68 -8.96 -2.59
C ALA A 86 11.89 -9.46 -1.38
N VAL A 87 12.24 -8.94 -0.19
CA VAL A 87 11.55 -9.21 1.07
C VAL A 87 10.65 -8.00 1.39
N ILE A 88 9.36 -8.23 1.61
CA ILE A 88 8.37 -7.14 1.62
C ILE A 88 7.88 -6.83 3.02
N ILE A 89 7.90 -5.55 3.37
CA ILE A 89 7.22 -4.99 4.54
C ILE A 89 6.17 -4.01 4.01
N PHE A 90 4.92 -4.16 4.45
CA PHE A 90 3.80 -3.40 3.92
C PHE A 90 3.08 -2.61 5.03
N GLY A 91 2.90 -1.30 4.81
CA GLY A 91 2.16 -0.41 5.70
C GLY A 91 0.65 -0.44 5.46
N LEU A 92 -0.09 -0.77 6.51
CA LEU A 92 -1.55 -0.79 6.54
C LEU A 92 -2.11 0.60 6.85
N ASN A 93 -3.30 0.88 6.32
CA ASN A 93 -4.03 2.11 6.63
C ASN A 93 -4.52 2.13 8.08
N ALA A 94 -3.87 2.93 8.94
CA ALA A 94 -4.24 3.08 10.36
C ALA A 94 -5.39 4.07 10.60
N LEU A 95 -5.74 4.87 9.60
CA LEU A 95 -6.81 5.87 9.68
C LEU A 95 -8.18 5.36 9.21
N ASN A 96 -8.26 4.12 8.69
CA ASN A 96 -9.54 3.55 8.27
C ASN A 96 -10.54 3.47 9.44
N GLY A 97 -11.71 4.09 9.28
CA GLY A 97 -12.75 4.16 10.30
C GLY A 97 -12.49 5.15 11.44
N ARG A 98 -11.34 5.84 11.47
CA ARG A 98 -11.08 6.90 12.45
C ARG A 98 -11.96 8.11 12.14
N VAL A 99 -12.32 8.85 13.18
CA VAL A 99 -13.18 10.03 13.10
C VAL A 99 -12.42 11.29 13.53
N HIS A 100 -12.78 12.43 12.93
CA HIS A 100 -12.25 13.73 13.35
C HIS A 100 -12.84 14.11 14.70
N LEU A 101 -11.98 14.41 15.65
CA LEU A 101 -12.35 14.93 16.96
C LEU A 101 -12.28 16.47 16.98
N PRO A 102 -13.00 17.12 17.90
CA PRO A 102 -12.77 18.53 18.20
C PRO A 102 -11.28 18.78 18.48
N GLY A 103 -10.70 19.80 17.87
CA GLY A 103 -9.26 20.10 17.98
C GLY A 103 -8.38 19.46 16.89
N GLY A 104 -8.95 18.76 15.91
CA GLY A 104 -8.26 18.34 14.68
C GLY A 104 -7.47 17.02 14.79
N SER A 105 -7.54 16.34 15.92
CA SER A 105 -7.00 14.98 16.08
C SER A 105 -7.95 13.93 15.46
N LEU A 106 -7.41 12.75 15.16
CA LEU A 106 -8.19 11.59 14.74
C LEU A 106 -8.33 10.61 15.91
N GLY A 107 -9.55 10.13 16.14
CA GLY A 107 -9.87 9.18 17.20
C GLY A 107 -10.89 8.13 16.77
N GLY A 108 -11.57 7.52 17.75
CA GLY A 108 -12.51 6.41 17.51
C GLY A 108 -11.81 5.08 17.21
N PRO A 109 -12.54 3.96 17.14
CA PRO A 109 -11.96 2.64 16.87
C PRO A 109 -11.40 2.55 15.45
N TRP A 110 -10.31 1.81 15.26
CA TRP A 110 -9.82 1.44 13.94
C TRP A 110 -10.72 0.37 13.33
N ASN A 111 -11.22 0.59 12.12
CA ASN A 111 -11.96 -0.42 11.38
C ASN A 111 -10.98 -1.32 10.62
N SER A 112 -10.71 -2.50 11.17
CA SER A 112 -9.76 -3.45 10.60
C SER A 112 -10.31 -4.25 9.42
N THR A 113 -11.61 -4.21 9.11
CA THR A 113 -12.24 -5.09 8.12
C THR A 113 -11.59 -5.00 6.75
N ASN A 114 -11.26 -3.79 6.27
CA ASN A 114 -10.62 -3.63 4.97
C ASN A 114 -9.19 -4.19 4.95
N ALA A 115 -8.41 -3.98 6.03
CA ALA A 115 -7.07 -4.54 6.17
C ALA A 115 -7.10 -6.07 6.31
N ALA A 116 -8.04 -6.61 7.07
CA ALA A 116 -8.22 -8.05 7.23
C ALA A 116 -8.54 -8.72 5.88
N SER A 117 -9.49 -8.17 5.11
CA SER A 117 -9.80 -8.67 3.76
C SER A 117 -8.58 -8.65 2.83
N PHE A 118 -7.76 -7.61 2.92
CA PHE A 118 -6.52 -7.50 2.13
C PHE A 118 -5.47 -8.54 2.52
N ILE A 119 -5.27 -8.75 3.82
CA ILE A 119 -4.37 -9.79 4.33
C ILE A 119 -4.88 -11.18 3.91
N HIS A 120 -6.18 -11.45 4.05
CA HIS A 120 -6.79 -12.69 3.60
C HIS A 120 -6.59 -12.92 2.09
N TYR A 121 -6.84 -11.92 1.25
CA TYR A 121 -6.57 -12.00 -0.18
C TYR A 121 -5.10 -12.35 -0.46
N THR A 122 -4.18 -11.66 0.23
CA THR A 122 -2.73 -11.85 0.09
C THR A 122 -2.29 -13.27 0.46
N VAL A 123 -2.79 -13.78 1.60
CA VAL A 123 -2.49 -15.14 2.07
C VAL A 123 -3.11 -16.20 1.14
N ASN A 124 -4.36 -16.03 0.72
CA ASN A 124 -5.05 -16.97 -0.17
C ASN A 124 -4.38 -17.07 -1.56
N LYS A 125 -3.71 -16.01 -2.02
CA LYS A 125 -2.88 -16.00 -3.23
C LYS A 125 -1.51 -16.65 -3.05
N GLY A 126 -1.12 -17.00 -1.82
CA GLY A 126 0.20 -17.53 -1.49
C GLY A 126 1.32 -16.48 -1.53
N TYR A 127 0.98 -15.19 -1.41
CA TYR A 127 1.97 -14.12 -1.37
C TYR A 127 2.62 -14.03 0.02
N THR A 128 3.95 -13.89 0.05
CA THR A 128 4.71 -13.80 1.29
C THR A 128 5.02 -12.35 1.62
N ILE A 129 4.56 -11.90 2.79
CA ILE A 129 4.88 -10.60 3.37
C ILE A 129 5.62 -10.83 4.68
N HIS A 130 6.79 -10.22 4.82
CA HIS A 130 7.69 -10.41 5.96
C HIS A 130 7.19 -9.68 7.22
N GLY A 131 6.53 -8.53 7.03
CA GLY A 131 5.99 -7.75 8.12
C GLY A 131 4.88 -6.82 7.65
N TRP A 132 3.93 -6.60 8.54
CA TRP A 132 2.88 -5.62 8.39
C TRP A 132 3.16 -4.48 9.38
N GLU A 133 3.11 -3.24 8.90
CA GLU A 133 3.20 -2.03 9.72
C GLU A 133 1.80 -1.42 9.84
N LEU A 134 1.48 -0.76 10.95
CA LEU A 134 0.20 -0.07 11.14
C LEU A 134 0.47 1.38 11.52
N GLY A 135 0.18 2.30 10.60
CA GLY A 135 0.52 3.70 10.75
C GLY A 135 1.98 3.99 10.40
N GLU A 136 2.33 5.27 10.35
CA GLU A 136 3.72 5.73 10.27
C GLU A 136 4.24 6.16 11.65
#